data_AF-A0A358CW88-F1
#
_entry.id   AF-A0A358CW88-F1
#
_cell.length_a   1.000
_cell.length_b   1.000
_cell.length_c   1.000
_cell.angle_alpha   90.00
_cell.angle_beta   90.00
_cell.angle_gamma   90.00
#
_symmetry.space_group_name_H-M   'P 1'
#
loop_
_entity.id
_entity.type
_entity.pdbx_description
1 polymer ?
#
loop_
_entity_poly.entity_id
_entity_poly.type
_entity_poly.pdbx_seq_one_letter_code
_entity_poly.pdbx_strand_id
1 'polypeptide(L)'
;SVLRELEKDRPGNEDRRDPEKYWFSVFGTPSETEPWGWRLEGHHVSINFSSVAGAVSAATPLFLGASPAEIRTGPRAGQRVLASEEDMARKLIVSLQDNHAERSVISSNAPDEVLTVPDASLDLGVPQGVSGKEMSPVQQALFRRLIEQIIQTLRGELADDVLAEVSENEWKELSFAWAGSFEQGQGHYYRIQGPSFIIEYDNTQNKANHAHIVWHSLENNFGLNALRLHYESQHGRPHADRVKSQP
;
A
#
# COMPACT_ATOMS: atom_id res chain seq x y z
N SER A 1 -7.23 -18.20 17.53
CA SER A 1 -7.36 -17.76 16.13
C SER A 1 -6.94 -18.92 15.22
N VAL A 2 -7.35 -18.92 13.95
CA VAL A 2 -6.94 -19.95 12.96
C VAL A 2 -5.41 -20.00 12.83
N LEU A 3 -4.75 -18.85 12.85
CA LEU A 3 -3.28 -18.76 12.80
C LEU A 3 -2.60 -19.40 14.02
N ARG A 4 -3.12 -19.19 15.24
CA ARG A 4 -2.61 -19.84 16.46
C ARG A 4 -2.67 -21.37 16.37
N GLU A 5 -3.70 -21.91 15.73
CA GLU A 5 -3.86 -23.35 15.53
C GLU A 5 -2.91 -23.90 14.45
N LEU A 6 -2.75 -23.18 13.33
CA LEU A 6 -1.87 -23.57 12.23
C LEU A 6 -0.38 -23.52 12.59
N GLU A 7 0.03 -22.59 13.44
CA GLU A 7 1.42 -22.39 13.84
C GLU A 7 1.71 -22.87 15.28
N LYS A 8 0.82 -23.66 15.90
CA LYS A 8 0.93 -24.06 17.32
C LYS A 8 2.26 -24.73 17.70
N ASP A 9 2.92 -25.39 16.75
CA ASP A 9 4.18 -26.10 16.95
C ASP A 9 5.43 -25.24 16.63
N ARG A 10 5.24 -23.96 16.27
CA ARG A 10 6.33 -23.04 15.92
C ARG A 10 6.93 -22.42 17.21
N PRO A 11 8.26 -22.49 17.43
CA PRO A 11 8.88 -21.87 18.61
C PRO A 11 8.66 -20.35 18.66
N GLY A 12 8.30 -19.81 19.82
CA GLY A 12 8.04 -18.37 20.01
C GLY A 12 6.71 -17.85 19.44
N ASN A 13 5.83 -18.75 18.99
CA ASN A 13 4.57 -18.38 18.33
C ASN A 13 3.59 -17.68 19.28
N GLU A 14 3.58 -18.03 20.57
CA GLU A 14 2.64 -17.46 21.55
C GLU A 14 2.87 -15.96 21.74
N ASP A 15 4.12 -15.50 21.70
CA ASP A 15 4.44 -14.07 21.78
C ASP A 15 4.33 -13.36 20.42
N ARG A 16 4.69 -14.02 19.32
CA ARG A 16 4.67 -13.40 17.99
C ARG A 16 3.25 -13.26 17.42
N ARG A 17 2.35 -14.21 17.70
CA ARG A 17 1.01 -14.31 17.10
C ARG A 17 -0.08 -14.09 18.15
N ASP A 18 0.07 -13.00 18.88
CA ASP A 18 -0.86 -12.60 19.91
C ASP A 18 -1.97 -11.72 19.28
N PRO A 19 -3.24 -12.17 19.26
CA PRO A 19 -4.34 -11.37 18.75
C PRO A 19 -4.64 -10.13 19.59
N GLU A 20 -4.02 -9.97 20.77
CA GLU A 20 -4.14 -8.79 21.63
C GLU A 20 -3.02 -7.77 21.40
N LYS A 21 -2.00 -8.10 20.58
CA LYS A 21 -0.90 -7.17 20.21
C LYS A 21 -1.30 -6.25 19.07
N TYR A 22 -2.36 -5.48 19.31
CA TYR A 22 -2.77 -4.34 18.48
C TYR A 22 -2.73 -3.08 19.33
N TRP A 23 -2.12 -2.03 18.80
CA TRP A 23 -1.99 -0.73 19.46
C TRP A 23 -2.79 0.31 18.70
N PHE A 24 -3.60 1.04 19.44
CA PHE A 24 -4.25 2.26 18.97
C PHE A 24 -3.58 3.46 19.61
N SER A 25 -2.96 4.29 18.78
CA SER A 25 -2.21 5.47 19.22
C SER A 25 -2.89 6.72 18.70
N VAL A 26 -3.04 7.73 19.55
CA VAL A 26 -3.55 9.06 19.18
C VAL A 26 -2.44 10.07 19.32
N PHE A 27 -2.27 10.91 18.29
CA PHE A 27 -1.27 11.97 18.22
C PHE A 27 -1.97 13.32 18.23
N GLY A 28 -1.63 14.16 19.20
CA GLY A 28 -2.36 15.41 19.44
C GLY A 28 -3.69 15.17 20.16
N THR A 29 -4.56 16.18 20.13
CA THR A 29 -5.92 16.10 20.69
C THR A 29 -6.92 16.16 19.55
N PRO A 30 -7.86 15.20 19.43
CA PRO A 30 -8.93 15.26 18.44
C PRO A 30 -9.60 16.63 18.42
N SER A 31 -9.60 17.26 17.24
CA SER A 31 -10.03 18.64 17.05
C SER A 31 -10.57 18.86 15.65
N GLU A 32 -11.51 19.80 15.53
CA GLU A 32 -12.04 20.28 14.26
C GLU A 32 -11.14 21.36 13.63
N THR A 33 -10.21 21.93 14.39
CA THR A 33 -9.36 23.04 13.93
C THR A 33 -7.88 22.71 14.01
N GLU A 34 -7.45 22.03 15.07
CA GLU A 34 -6.06 21.71 15.33
C GLU A 34 -5.65 20.39 14.65
N PRO A 35 -4.40 20.27 14.17
CA PRO A 35 -3.89 19.01 13.65
C PRO A 35 -3.91 17.89 14.71
N TRP A 36 -4.37 16.72 14.31
CA TRP A 36 -4.29 15.51 15.11
C TRP A 36 -4.31 14.28 14.19
N GLY A 37 -4.01 13.12 14.74
CA GLY A 37 -4.06 11.88 13.98
C GLY A 37 -4.13 10.66 14.87
N TRP A 38 -4.29 9.51 14.25
CA TRP A 38 -4.28 8.24 14.95
C TRP A 38 -3.68 7.14 14.09
N ARG A 39 -3.21 6.09 14.76
CA ARG A 39 -2.68 4.88 14.13
C ARG A 39 -3.27 3.65 14.78
N LEU A 40 -3.52 2.63 13.96
CA LEU A 40 -3.81 1.27 14.39
C LEU A 40 -2.75 0.35 13.82
N GLU A 41 -2.00 -0.31 14.70
CA GLU A 41 -0.85 -1.13 14.32
C GLU A 41 -0.89 -2.49 15.01
N GLY A 42 -0.37 -3.51 14.33
CA GLY A 42 -0.25 -4.86 14.83
C GLY A 42 0.52 -5.72 13.82
N HIS A 43 0.63 -7.03 14.08
CA HIS A 43 1.49 -7.93 13.29
C HIS A 43 1.24 -7.86 11.77
N HIS A 44 -0.01 -7.66 11.35
CA HIS A 44 -0.44 -7.63 9.94
C HIS A 44 -1.34 -6.43 9.60
N VAL A 45 -1.25 -5.35 10.37
CA VAL A 45 -2.00 -4.12 10.08
C VAL A 45 -1.15 -2.93 10.47
N SER A 46 -1.08 -1.93 9.61
CA SER A 46 -0.65 -0.60 9.98
C SER A 46 -1.46 0.39 9.16
N ILE A 47 -2.36 1.10 9.85
CA ILE A 47 -3.19 2.14 9.26
C ILE A 47 -2.92 3.41 10.03
N ASN A 48 -2.83 4.52 9.31
CA ASN A 48 -2.55 5.83 9.87
C ASN A 48 -3.52 6.85 9.26
N PHE A 49 -3.96 7.80 10.07
CA PHE A 49 -4.74 8.93 9.62
C PHE A 49 -4.21 10.19 10.25
N SER A 50 -4.04 11.22 9.42
CA SER A 50 -3.76 12.58 9.85
C SER A 50 -4.93 13.47 9.46
N SER A 51 -5.28 14.39 10.34
CA SER A 51 -6.35 15.38 10.16
C SER A 51 -5.75 16.77 10.36
N VAL A 52 -6.11 17.71 9.47
CA VAL A 52 -5.73 19.12 9.56
C VAL A 52 -6.97 19.95 9.25
N ALA A 53 -7.28 20.94 10.11
CA ALA A 53 -8.44 21.81 9.95
C ALA A 53 -9.77 21.04 9.75
N GLY A 54 -9.94 19.93 10.48
CA GLY A 54 -11.16 19.12 10.47
C GLY A 54 -11.33 18.22 9.25
N ALA A 55 -10.36 18.18 8.34
CA ALA A 55 -10.36 17.29 7.18
C ALA A 55 -9.24 16.25 7.29
N VAL A 56 -9.50 15.03 6.80
CA VAL A 56 -8.46 14.01 6.67
C VAL A 56 -7.44 14.48 5.64
N SER A 57 -6.22 14.72 6.10
CA SER A 57 -5.13 15.19 5.27
C SER A 57 -4.26 14.06 4.74
N ALA A 58 -4.25 12.88 5.37
CA ALA A 58 -3.53 11.71 4.87
C ALA A 58 -4.09 10.39 5.45
N ALA A 59 -4.00 9.33 4.65
CA ALA A 59 -4.40 7.96 5.04
C ALA A 59 -3.32 6.90 4.73
N THR A 60 -2.14 7.31 4.26
CA THR A 60 -1.01 6.45 3.89
C THR A 60 0.23 6.81 4.73
N PRO A 61 1.14 5.86 5.02
CA PRO A 61 1.21 4.51 4.48
C PRO A 61 0.18 3.55 5.06
N LEU A 62 -0.50 2.80 4.19
CA LEU A 62 -1.45 1.77 4.57
C LEU A 62 -0.82 0.41 4.31
N PHE A 63 -0.85 -0.47 5.32
CA PHE A 63 -0.39 -1.84 5.21
C PHE A 63 -1.45 -2.80 5.75
N LEU A 64 -1.78 -3.82 4.96
CA LEU A 64 -2.58 -4.95 5.38
C LEU A 64 -1.85 -6.24 5.04
N GLY A 65 -1.93 -7.20 5.95
CA GLY A 65 -1.40 -8.54 5.76
C GLY A 65 -2.40 -9.62 6.11
N ALA A 66 -2.20 -10.79 5.53
CA ALA A 66 -2.98 -11.97 5.82
C ALA A 66 -2.08 -13.20 5.92
N SER A 67 -2.02 -13.81 7.09
CA SER A 67 -1.34 -15.08 7.34
C SER A 67 -2.26 -15.92 8.23
N PRO A 68 -2.87 -17.01 7.74
CA PRO A 68 -2.86 -17.43 6.34
C PRO A 68 -3.63 -16.47 5.43
N ALA A 69 -3.22 -16.34 4.17
CA ALA A 69 -3.99 -15.64 3.13
C ALA A 69 -5.26 -16.41 2.75
N GLU A 70 -5.19 -17.75 2.76
CA GLU A 70 -6.27 -18.70 2.55
C GLU A 70 -6.31 -19.72 3.70
N ILE A 71 -7.48 -19.87 4.30
CA ILE A 71 -7.76 -20.96 5.23
C ILE A 71 -7.98 -22.23 4.39
N ARG A 72 -7.03 -23.17 4.41
CA ARG A 72 -7.08 -24.38 3.56
C ARG A 72 -7.83 -25.57 4.17
N THR A 73 -8.05 -25.57 5.48
CA THR A 73 -8.66 -26.69 6.22
C THR A 73 -9.60 -26.22 7.33
N GLY A 74 -10.43 -27.14 7.82
CA GLY A 74 -11.35 -26.89 8.94
C GLY A 74 -12.64 -26.15 8.55
N PRO A 75 -13.45 -25.73 9.53
CA PRO A 75 -14.80 -25.18 9.29
C PRO A 75 -14.84 -23.87 8.49
N ARG A 76 -13.70 -23.16 8.42
CA ARG A 76 -13.56 -21.89 7.67
C ARG A 76 -12.79 -22.06 6.37
N ALA A 77 -12.58 -23.30 5.91
CA ALA A 77 -11.85 -23.58 4.68
C ALA A 77 -12.42 -22.79 3.47
N GLY A 78 -11.55 -22.33 2.59
CA GLY A 78 -11.87 -21.52 1.40
C GLY A 78 -12.01 -20.02 1.67
N GLN A 79 -11.99 -19.57 2.93
CA GLN A 79 -11.94 -18.14 3.22
C GLN A 79 -10.57 -17.56 2.85
N ARG A 80 -10.58 -16.52 2.02
CA ARG A 80 -9.40 -15.81 1.55
C ARG A 80 -9.47 -14.33 1.94
N VAL A 81 -8.43 -13.83 2.59
CA VAL A 81 -8.27 -12.42 2.93
C VAL A 81 -7.39 -11.78 1.86
N LEU A 82 -7.69 -10.55 1.43
CA LEU A 82 -7.07 -9.87 0.28
C LEU A 82 -7.25 -10.59 -1.08
N ALA A 83 -8.29 -11.42 -1.19
CA ALA A 83 -8.54 -12.22 -2.39
C ALA A 83 -8.92 -11.38 -3.61
N SER A 84 -9.65 -10.29 -3.40
CA SER A 84 -10.16 -9.43 -4.47
C SER A 84 -9.00 -8.75 -5.19
N GLU A 85 -8.03 -8.26 -4.43
CA GLU A 85 -6.82 -7.59 -4.90
C GLU A 85 -5.96 -8.57 -5.73
N GLU A 86 -5.73 -9.79 -5.21
CA GLU A 86 -5.04 -10.86 -5.93
C GLU A 86 -5.77 -11.23 -7.24
N ASP A 87 -7.07 -11.53 -7.16
CA ASP A 87 -7.83 -12.07 -8.29
C ASP A 87 -8.00 -11.02 -9.40
N MET A 88 -8.13 -9.74 -9.05
CA MET A 88 -8.18 -8.64 -10.03
C MET A 88 -6.82 -8.42 -10.68
N ALA A 89 -5.72 -8.44 -9.92
CA ALA A 89 -4.37 -8.31 -10.47
C ALA A 89 -4.02 -9.49 -11.40
N ARG A 90 -4.41 -10.72 -11.05
CA ARG A 90 -4.26 -11.90 -11.92
C ARG A 90 -5.04 -11.77 -13.22
N LYS A 91 -6.28 -11.27 -13.17
CA LYS A 91 -7.06 -10.99 -14.39
C LYS A 91 -6.39 -9.95 -15.28
N LEU A 92 -5.85 -8.89 -14.68
CA LEU A 92 -5.13 -7.85 -15.41
C LEU A 92 -3.86 -8.42 -16.07
N ILE A 93 -2.98 -9.09 -15.33
CA ILE A 93 -1.74 -9.62 -15.92
C ILE A 93 -2.01 -10.63 -17.04
N VAL A 94 -3.01 -11.51 -16.90
CA VAL A 94 -3.41 -12.43 -17.96
C VAL A 94 -3.87 -11.66 -19.21
N SER A 95 -4.69 -10.62 -19.05
CA SER A 95 -5.14 -9.80 -20.18
C SER A 95 -4.00 -9.03 -20.85
N LEU A 96 -2.95 -8.68 -20.12
CA LEU A 96 -1.77 -7.99 -20.66
C LEU A 96 -0.87 -8.92 -21.49
N GLN A 97 -1.04 -10.25 -21.39
CA GLN A 97 -0.25 -11.19 -22.19
C GLN A 97 -0.59 -11.13 -23.69
N ASP A 98 -1.76 -10.65 -24.06
CA ASP A 98 -2.20 -10.57 -25.46
C ASP A 98 -1.36 -9.59 -26.29
N ASN A 99 -0.86 -8.52 -25.67
CA ASN A 99 -0.18 -7.41 -26.36
C ASN A 99 1.05 -6.86 -25.63
N HIS A 100 1.32 -7.26 -24.38
CA HIS A 100 2.39 -6.71 -23.54
C HIS A 100 3.11 -7.77 -22.69
N ALA A 101 3.18 -9.02 -23.16
CA ALA A 101 3.76 -10.14 -22.41
C ALA A 101 5.18 -9.85 -21.88
N GLU A 102 6.11 -9.42 -22.75
CA GLU A 102 7.51 -9.16 -22.39
C GLU A 102 7.69 -7.99 -21.42
N ARG A 103 6.76 -7.02 -21.41
CA ARG A 103 6.88 -5.80 -20.61
C ARG A 103 6.16 -5.89 -19.27
N SER A 104 5.05 -6.64 -19.23
CA SER A 104 4.22 -6.76 -18.03
C SER A 104 4.87 -7.62 -16.94
N VAL A 105 5.74 -8.56 -17.31
CA VAL A 105 6.51 -9.40 -16.38
C VAL A 105 7.93 -8.88 -16.23
N ILE A 106 8.24 -8.29 -15.07
CA ILE A 106 9.56 -7.71 -14.79
C ILE A 106 10.57 -8.74 -14.25
N SER A 107 10.10 -9.87 -13.76
CA SER A 107 10.91 -10.98 -13.28
C SER A 107 10.11 -12.28 -13.22
N SER A 108 10.73 -13.41 -13.56
CA SER A 108 10.14 -14.74 -13.38
C SER A 108 10.04 -15.14 -11.90
N ASN A 109 10.86 -14.55 -11.04
CA ASN A 109 10.85 -14.76 -9.59
C ASN A 109 10.29 -13.51 -8.91
N ALA A 110 9.25 -13.69 -8.10
CA ALA A 110 8.76 -12.64 -7.21
C ALA A 110 9.76 -12.41 -6.04
N PRO A 111 9.87 -11.18 -5.52
CA PRO A 111 10.62 -10.92 -4.30
C PRO A 111 9.98 -11.63 -3.11
N ASP A 112 10.77 -11.88 -2.06
CA ASP A 112 10.31 -12.56 -0.84
C ASP A 112 9.37 -11.68 0.03
N GLU A 113 9.29 -10.38 -0.28
CA GLU A 113 8.53 -9.35 0.45
C GLU A 113 8.31 -8.14 -0.48
N VAL A 114 7.39 -7.24 -0.13
CA VAL A 114 7.30 -5.91 -0.77
C VAL A 114 8.64 -5.15 -0.70
N LEU A 115 8.90 -4.25 -1.64
CA LEU A 115 10.17 -3.52 -1.69
C LEU A 115 10.17 -2.30 -0.75
N THR A 116 9.01 -1.68 -0.52
CA THR A 116 8.83 -0.51 0.35
C THR A 116 8.58 -0.89 1.82
N VAL A 117 9.45 -1.76 2.36
CA VAL A 117 9.45 -2.07 3.81
C VAL A 117 9.77 -0.82 4.66
N PRO A 118 9.51 -0.83 5.98
CA PRO A 118 9.89 0.29 6.85
C PRO A 118 11.34 0.71 6.66
N ASP A 119 11.57 2.03 6.65
CA ASP A 119 12.87 2.69 6.42
C ASP A 119 13.49 2.50 5.02
N ALA A 120 12.85 1.75 4.11
CA ALA A 120 13.28 1.66 2.72
C ALA A 120 12.96 2.95 1.95
N SER A 121 13.71 3.18 0.88
CA SER A 121 13.42 4.26 -0.07
C SER A 121 12.11 3.97 -0.80
N LEU A 122 11.28 5.02 -0.97
CA LEU A 122 10.13 4.98 -1.88
C LEU A 122 10.51 5.28 -3.33
N ASP A 123 11.75 5.70 -3.59
CA ASP A 123 12.29 5.80 -4.94
C ASP A 123 12.65 4.40 -5.46
N LEU A 124 11.72 3.80 -6.20
CA LEU A 124 11.89 2.52 -6.88
C LEU A 124 12.44 2.67 -8.31
N GLY A 125 12.92 3.86 -8.68
CA GLY A 125 13.41 4.20 -10.00
C GLY A 125 12.29 4.39 -11.03
N VAL A 126 12.65 4.27 -12.31
CA VAL A 126 11.70 4.44 -13.43
C VAL A 126 10.61 3.36 -13.34
N PRO A 127 9.31 3.74 -13.43
CA PRO A 127 8.22 2.78 -13.44
C PRO A 127 8.42 1.70 -14.50
N GLN A 128 8.43 0.44 -14.07
CA GLN A 128 8.49 -0.71 -14.95
C GLN A 128 7.09 -1.21 -15.26
N GLY A 129 6.95 -2.09 -16.26
CA GLY A 129 5.68 -2.69 -16.62
C GLY A 129 4.99 -2.02 -17.80
N VAL A 130 3.66 -2.04 -17.76
CA VAL A 130 2.78 -1.44 -18.78
C VAL A 130 2.09 -0.24 -18.17
N SER A 131 2.22 0.91 -18.81
CA SER A 131 1.53 2.13 -18.37
C SER A 131 0.08 2.17 -18.83
N GLY A 132 -0.79 2.85 -18.09
CA GLY A 132 -2.22 2.97 -18.41
C GLY A 132 -2.48 3.50 -19.82
N LYS A 133 -1.63 4.38 -20.35
CA LYS A 133 -1.73 4.87 -21.74
C LYS A 133 -1.51 3.80 -22.81
N GLU A 134 -0.84 2.70 -22.48
CA GLU A 134 -0.51 1.60 -23.40
C GLU A 134 -1.54 0.48 -23.34
N MET A 135 -2.37 0.48 -22.30
CA MET A 135 -3.43 -0.49 -22.11
C MET A 135 -4.60 -0.23 -23.07
N SER A 136 -5.23 -1.30 -23.56
CA SER A 136 -6.51 -1.20 -24.27
C SER A 136 -7.61 -0.68 -23.32
N PRO A 137 -8.76 -0.18 -23.83
CA PRO A 137 -9.85 0.26 -22.96
C PRO A 137 -10.34 -0.80 -21.96
N VAL A 138 -10.31 -2.08 -22.35
CA VAL A 138 -10.67 -3.20 -21.45
C VAL A 138 -9.63 -3.38 -20.35
N GLN A 139 -8.34 -3.31 -20.69
CA GLN A 139 -7.23 -3.40 -19.72
C GLN A 139 -7.22 -2.19 -18.77
N GLN A 140 -7.49 -0.99 -19.27
CA GLN A 140 -7.64 0.23 -18.45
C GLN A 140 -8.78 0.07 -17.44
N ALA A 141 -9.92 -0.48 -17.85
CA ALA A 141 -11.04 -0.74 -16.93
C ALA A 141 -10.68 -1.77 -15.84
N LEU A 142 -9.96 -2.84 -16.18
CA LEU A 142 -9.46 -3.81 -15.19
C LEU A 142 -8.46 -3.17 -14.22
N PHE A 143 -7.54 -2.35 -14.75
CA PHE A 143 -6.51 -1.68 -13.96
C PHE A 143 -7.10 -0.66 -13.00
N ARG A 144 -8.05 0.17 -13.47
CA ARG A 144 -8.77 1.13 -12.64
C ARG A 144 -9.54 0.43 -11.52
N ARG A 145 -10.24 -0.67 -11.85
CA ARG A 145 -10.99 -1.45 -10.87
C ARG A 145 -10.10 -2.08 -9.79
N LEU A 146 -8.89 -2.52 -10.14
CA LEU A 146 -7.91 -3.02 -9.17
C LEU A 146 -7.50 -1.91 -8.19
N ILE A 147 -7.19 -0.72 -8.70
CA ILE A 147 -6.79 0.43 -7.86
C ILE A 147 -7.95 0.90 -6.98
N GLU A 148 -9.15 1.00 -7.55
CA GLU A 148 -10.39 1.33 -6.81
C GLU A 148 -10.65 0.33 -5.68
N GLN A 149 -10.51 -0.98 -5.94
CA GLN A 149 -10.67 -2.02 -4.92
C GLN A 149 -9.71 -1.84 -3.74
N ILE A 150 -8.47 -1.45 -4.01
CA ILE A 150 -7.45 -1.23 -2.97
C ILE A 150 -7.77 0.03 -2.17
N ILE A 151 -8.09 1.14 -2.85
CA ILE A 151 -8.43 2.42 -2.20
C ILE A 151 -9.72 2.30 -1.37
N GLN A 152 -10.67 1.47 -1.78
CA GLN A 152 -11.90 1.17 -1.03
C GLN A 152 -11.67 0.39 0.29
N THR A 153 -10.42 0.09 0.63
CA THR A 153 -10.04 -0.20 2.03
C THR A 153 -10.35 0.99 2.94
N LEU A 154 -10.22 2.22 2.41
CA LEU A 154 -10.75 3.43 3.02
C LEU A 154 -12.28 3.45 2.88
N ARG A 155 -12.98 4.03 3.86
CA ARG A 155 -14.45 4.01 3.89
C ARG A 155 -15.05 5.32 3.38
N GLY A 156 -16.10 5.18 2.58
CA GLY A 156 -17.00 6.28 2.22
C GLY A 156 -16.29 7.40 1.47
N GLU A 157 -16.66 8.63 1.81
CA GLU A 157 -16.20 9.85 1.14
C GLU A 157 -14.67 9.96 1.06
N LEU A 158 -13.93 9.40 2.02
CA LEU A 158 -12.46 9.44 1.96
C LEU A 158 -11.89 8.62 0.77
N ALA A 159 -12.48 7.47 0.46
CA ALA A 159 -12.05 6.70 -0.71
C ALA A 159 -12.39 7.46 -2.01
N ASP A 160 -13.55 8.10 -2.03
CA ASP A 160 -14.02 8.90 -3.17
C ASP A 160 -13.12 10.12 -3.39
N ASP A 161 -12.73 10.82 -2.32
CA ASP A 161 -11.83 11.97 -2.36
C ASP A 161 -10.46 11.57 -2.91
N VAL A 162 -9.86 10.49 -2.39
CA VAL A 162 -8.58 9.99 -2.90
C VAL A 162 -8.67 9.60 -4.38
N LEU A 163 -9.76 8.93 -4.80
CA LEU A 163 -9.94 8.57 -6.20
C LEU A 163 -10.13 9.79 -7.10
N ALA A 164 -10.78 10.85 -6.59
CA ALA A 164 -10.99 12.10 -7.31
C ALA A 164 -9.70 12.93 -7.48
N GLU A 165 -8.72 12.76 -6.58
CA GLU A 165 -7.39 13.38 -6.70
C GLU A 165 -6.56 12.78 -7.85
N VAL A 166 -6.80 11.52 -8.22
CA VAL A 166 -6.09 10.87 -9.33
C VAL A 166 -6.61 11.40 -10.66
N SER A 167 -5.84 12.30 -11.28
CA SER A 167 -6.21 12.92 -12.55
C SER A 167 -6.26 11.93 -13.71
N GLU A 168 -7.03 12.22 -14.76
CA GLU A 168 -7.08 11.41 -15.99
C GLU A 168 -5.70 11.25 -16.69
N ASN A 169 -4.79 12.22 -16.50
CA ASN A 169 -3.41 12.09 -16.98
C ASN A 169 -2.60 11.15 -16.11
N GLU A 170 -2.79 11.23 -14.79
CA GLU A 170 -2.12 10.32 -13.87
C GLU A 170 -2.55 8.85 -14.08
N TRP A 171 -3.85 8.60 -14.32
CA TRP A 171 -4.34 7.27 -14.69
C TRP A 171 -3.60 6.65 -15.89
N LYS A 172 -3.14 7.50 -16.81
CA LYS A 172 -2.37 7.09 -18.00
C LYS A 172 -0.89 6.87 -17.71
N GLU A 173 -0.35 7.50 -16.69
CA GLU A 173 1.06 7.41 -16.27
C GLU A 173 1.31 6.28 -15.28
N LEU A 174 0.29 5.86 -14.52
CA LEU A 174 0.36 4.70 -13.65
C LEU A 174 0.78 3.46 -14.43
N SER A 175 1.78 2.75 -13.89
CA SER A 175 2.33 1.54 -14.50
C SER A 175 2.07 0.32 -13.63
N PHE A 176 1.67 -0.78 -14.28
CA PHE A 176 1.47 -2.09 -13.66
C PHE A 176 2.60 -3.03 -14.05
N ALA A 177 3.29 -3.57 -13.05
CA ALA A 177 4.35 -4.55 -13.19
C ALA A 177 4.05 -5.82 -12.39
N TRP A 178 4.45 -6.98 -12.92
CA TRP A 178 4.24 -8.28 -12.31
C TRP A 178 5.55 -9.06 -12.18
N ALA A 179 5.69 -9.83 -11.09
CA ALA A 179 6.73 -10.83 -10.96
C ALA A 179 6.17 -12.14 -10.39
N GLY A 180 6.77 -13.27 -10.79
CA GLY A 180 6.37 -14.59 -10.32
C GLY A 180 5.24 -15.25 -11.12
N SER A 181 4.62 -16.26 -10.52
CA SER A 181 3.71 -17.17 -11.22
C SER A 181 2.31 -16.60 -11.44
N PHE A 182 1.76 -16.83 -12.63
CA PHE A 182 0.36 -16.50 -12.94
C PHE A 182 -0.65 -17.45 -12.29
N GLU A 183 -0.21 -18.62 -11.85
CA GLU A 183 -1.06 -19.61 -11.21
C GLU A 183 -1.45 -19.20 -9.79
N GLN A 184 -2.73 -19.36 -9.46
CA GLN A 184 -3.22 -19.14 -8.11
C GLN A 184 -2.55 -20.09 -7.11
N GLY A 185 -2.25 -19.59 -5.91
CA GLY A 185 -1.56 -20.36 -4.87
C GLY A 185 -0.07 -20.57 -5.13
N GLN A 186 0.48 -19.93 -6.16
CA GLN A 186 1.92 -19.82 -6.39
C GLN A 186 2.42 -18.40 -6.10
N GLY A 187 3.72 -18.32 -5.78
CA GLY A 187 4.38 -17.08 -5.38
C GLY A 187 4.33 -16.02 -6.47
N HIS A 188 3.87 -14.82 -6.11
CA HIS A 188 3.74 -13.70 -7.02
C HIS A 188 3.85 -12.35 -6.30
N TYR A 189 4.06 -11.32 -7.12
CA TYR A 189 4.15 -9.93 -6.71
C TYR A 189 3.59 -9.05 -7.83
N TYR A 190 2.96 -7.94 -7.47
CA TYR A 190 2.70 -6.86 -8.40
C TYR A 190 2.99 -5.49 -7.79
N ARG A 191 3.30 -4.54 -8.67
CA ARG A 191 3.50 -3.14 -8.33
C ARG A 191 2.68 -2.25 -9.24
N ILE A 192 2.05 -1.27 -8.62
CA ILE A 192 1.41 -0.13 -9.26
C ILE A 192 2.23 1.09 -8.86
N GLN A 193 2.82 1.76 -9.84
CA GLN A 193 3.70 2.90 -9.59
C GLN A 193 3.32 4.07 -10.49
N GLY A 194 3.07 5.22 -9.87
CA GLY A 194 2.75 6.48 -10.55
C GLY A 194 3.49 7.66 -9.96
N PRO A 195 3.13 8.88 -10.39
CA PRO A 195 3.77 10.10 -9.90
C PRO A 195 3.38 10.45 -8.46
N SER A 196 2.16 10.14 -7.99
CA SER A 196 1.72 10.50 -6.64
C SER A 196 1.68 9.34 -5.64
N PHE A 197 1.66 8.08 -6.09
CA PHE A 197 1.58 6.93 -5.19
C PHE A 197 2.25 5.66 -5.73
N ILE A 198 2.53 4.74 -4.80
CA ILE A 198 2.99 3.38 -5.05
C ILE A 198 2.08 2.41 -4.28
N ILE A 199 1.67 1.33 -4.94
CA ILE A 199 1.03 0.18 -4.29
C ILE A 199 1.83 -1.07 -4.65
N GLU A 200 2.17 -1.87 -3.66
CA GLU A 200 2.78 -3.19 -3.86
C GLU A 200 1.92 -4.25 -3.19
N TYR A 201 1.91 -5.43 -3.80
CA TYR A 201 1.34 -6.64 -3.23
C TYR A 201 2.31 -7.79 -3.46
N ASP A 202 2.53 -8.60 -2.42
CA ASP A 202 3.25 -9.85 -2.54
C ASP A 202 2.51 -10.99 -1.82
N ASN A 203 2.71 -12.20 -2.31
CA ASN A 203 2.33 -13.40 -1.59
C ASN A 203 3.24 -14.55 -2.02
N THR A 204 4.43 -14.60 -1.43
CA THR A 204 5.45 -15.62 -1.75
C THR A 204 5.72 -16.55 -0.57
N GLN A 205 5.64 -16.01 0.66
CA GLN A 205 5.92 -16.72 1.89
C GLN A 205 4.88 -17.82 2.21
N ASN A 206 5.30 -18.80 3.00
CA ASN A 206 4.45 -19.90 3.50
C ASN A 206 3.66 -20.65 2.39
N LYS A 207 4.31 -20.87 1.23
CA LYS A 207 3.69 -21.49 0.03
C LYS A 207 2.58 -20.61 -0.52
N ALA A 208 2.91 -19.34 -0.78
CA ALA A 208 1.98 -18.29 -1.21
C ALA A 208 0.71 -18.26 -0.35
N ASN A 209 0.91 -18.25 0.97
CA ASN A 209 -0.19 -18.19 1.94
C ASN A 209 0.04 -17.14 3.01
N HIS A 210 0.80 -16.10 2.68
CA HIS A 210 1.10 -14.98 3.56
C HIS A 210 1.20 -13.76 2.67
N ALA A 211 0.06 -13.11 2.48
CA ALA A 211 -0.08 -11.99 1.56
C ALA A 211 0.15 -10.68 2.30
N HIS A 212 0.75 -9.72 1.61
CA HIS A 212 0.82 -8.33 2.04
C HIS A 212 0.38 -7.40 0.92
N ILE A 213 -0.20 -6.28 1.32
CA ILE A 213 -0.42 -5.13 0.48
C ILE A 213 0.05 -3.89 1.23
N VAL A 214 0.81 -3.06 0.53
CA VAL A 214 1.27 -1.76 1.04
C VAL A 214 0.95 -0.68 0.04
N TRP A 215 0.49 0.46 0.55
CA TRP A 215 0.16 1.64 -0.24
C TRP A 215 0.80 2.88 0.38
N HIS A 216 1.59 3.58 -0.42
CA HIS A 216 2.28 4.81 -0.08
C HIS A 216 1.81 5.96 -0.97
N SER A 217 1.45 7.09 -0.38
CA SER A 217 1.55 8.39 -1.08
C SER A 217 3.01 8.80 -1.13
N LEU A 218 3.48 9.27 -2.29
CA LEU A 218 4.85 9.76 -2.47
C LEU A 218 5.05 11.16 -1.89
N GLU A 219 3.98 11.93 -1.74
CA GLU A 219 4.06 13.28 -1.19
C GLU A 219 3.61 13.35 0.27
N ASN A 220 2.62 12.55 0.66
CA ASN A 220 1.82 12.85 1.83
C ASN A 220 1.68 11.68 2.82
N ASN A 221 2.61 10.73 2.78
CA ASN A 221 2.71 9.73 3.85
C ASN A 221 2.78 10.42 5.22
N PHE A 222 2.01 9.91 6.19
CA PHE A 222 1.85 10.46 7.55
C PHE A 222 1.38 11.93 7.61
N GLY A 223 0.88 12.52 6.53
CA GLY A 223 0.52 13.94 6.49
C GLY A 223 1.73 14.87 6.43
N LEU A 224 2.91 14.37 6.02
CA LEU A 224 4.16 15.14 6.00
C LEU A 224 4.09 16.39 5.11
N ASN A 225 3.28 16.38 4.04
CA ASN A 225 3.11 17.54 3.20
C ASN A 225 2.40 18.68 3.94
N ALA A 226 1.30 18.36 4.64
CA ALA A 226 0.58 19.35 5.46
C ALA A 226 1.48 19.91 6.57
N LEU A 227 2.30 19.05 7.18
CA LEU A 227 3.29 19.47 8.17
C LEU A 227 4.35 20.41 7.57
N ARG A 228 4.87 20.08 6.37
CA ARG A 228 5.81 20.96 5.65
C ARG A 228 5.20 22.34 5.39
N LEU A 229 4.00 22.39 4.83
CA LEU A 229 3.29 23.64 4.55
C LEU A 229 3.04 24.48 5.82
N HIS A 230 2.75 23.83 6.95
CA HIS A 230 2.66 24.50 8.25
C HIS A 230 4.00 25.14 8.64
N TYR A 231 5.11 24.40 8.59
CA TYR A 231 6.43 24.96 8.93
C TYR A 231 6.84 26.11 8.01
N GLU A 232 6.57 26.00 6.71
CA GLU A 232 6.90 27.06 5.74
C GLU A 232 6.10 28.35 5.96
N SER A 233 4.83 28.23 6.38
CA SER A 233 3.93 29.37 6.58
C SER A 233 3.99 30.01 7.97
N GLN A 234 4.23 29.22 9.02
CA GLN A 234 4.12 29.66 10.43
C GLN A 234 5.48 29.79 11.13
N HIS A 235 6.51 29.12 10.61
CA HIS A 235 7.82 29.00 11.26
C HIS A 235 8.97 29.32 10.30
N GLY A 236 8.77 30.31 9.42
CA GLY A 236 9.67 30.70 8.33
C GLY A 236 11.16 30.47 8.64
N ARG A 237 11.87 29.90 7.66
CA ARG A 237 13.28 29.42 7.74
C ARG A 237 14.09 30.25 8.75
N PRO A 238 14.81 29.62 9.70
CA PRO A 238 15.69 30.38 10.58
C PRO A 238 16.62 31.22 9.72
N HIS A 239 16.60 32.54 9.92
CA HIS A 239 17.49 33.48 9.27
C HIS A 239 18.93 32.97 9.40
N ALA A 240 19.50 32.52 8.30
CA ALA A 240 20.94 32.43 8.16
C ALA A 240 21.45 33.86 8.00
N ASP A 241 21.65 34.58 9.10
CA ASP A 241 22.36 35.86 9.09
C ASP A 241 22.92 36.23 10.46
N ARG A 242 24.24 36.11 10.60
CA ARG A 242 25.19 37.21 10.92
C ARG A 242 26.54 36.63 11.32
N VAL A 243 27.37 36.28 10.34
CA VAL A 243 28.81 36.41 10.52
C VAL A 243 29.10 37.91 10.55
N LYS A 244 29.24 38.46 11.75
CA LYS A 244 29.79 39.80 11.95
C LYS A 244 31.27 39.76 11.55
N SER A 245 31.60 40.24 10.37
CA SER A 245 32.91 40.83 10.12
C SER A 245 32.83 42.31 10.52
N GLN A 246 33.71 42.71 11.43
CA GLN A 246 34.03 44.10 11.75
C GLN A 246 35.56 44.18 11.93
N PRO A 247 36.12 45.39 11.76
CA PRO A 247 36.98 45.75 10.63
C PRO A 247 38.45 45.39 10.79
#